data_AF-A0A8E2VLR4-F1
#
_entry.id   AF-A0A8E2VLR4-F1
#
_cell.length_a   1.000
_cell.length_b   1.000
_cell.length_c   1.000
_cell.angle_alpha   90.00
_cell.angle_beta   90.00
_cell.angle_gamma   90.00
#
_symmetry.space_group_name_H-M   'P 1'
#
loop_
_entity.id
_entity.type
_entity.pdbx_description
1 polymer ?
#
loop_
_entity_poly.entity_id
_entity_poly.type
_entity_poly.pdbx_seq_one_letter_code
_entity_poly.pdbx_strand_id
1 'polypeptide(L)' 'MRPQTNGMVERFNGRIEDVLQSHRVQSGEDLEQTLLRYAQLYKKQLPQSALKGRTPVALLKG' A
#
# COMPACT_ATOMS: atom_id res chain seq x y z
N MET A 1 -13.91 -18.70 -17.49
CA MET A 1 -13.76 -18.16 -16.12
C MET A 1 -12.66 -17.11 -16.17
N ARG A 2 -12.98 -15.83 -16.01
CA ARG A 2 -11.93 -14.80 -15.85
C ARG A 2 -11.57 -14.80 -14.37
N PRO A 3 -10.34 -15.13 -13.96
CA PRO A 3 -9.98 -15.01 -12.56
C PRO A 3 -10.20 -13.56 -12.14
N GLN A 4 -10.99 -13.34 -11.09
CA GLN A 4 -11.02 -12.05 -10.41
C GLN A 4 -9.66 -11.87 -9.77
N THR A 5 -8.79 -11.12 -10.44
CA THR A 5 -7.57 -10.62 -9.84
C THR A 5 -7.96 -9.71 -8.67
N ASN A 6 -7.35 -9.92 -7.50
CA ASN A 6 -7.59 -9.10 -6.31
C ASN A 6 -6.89 -7.74 -6.51
N GLY A 7 -7.33 -6.95 -7.49
CA GLY A 7 -6.56 -5.81 -8.01
C GLY A 7 -6.17 -4.76 -6.97
N MET A 8 -6.89 -4.67 -5.85
CA MET A 8 -6.48 -3.83 -4.71
C MET A 8 -5.26 -4.39 -3.96
N VAL A 9 -5.22 -5.70 -3.74
CA VAL A 9 -4.10 -6.41 -3.10
C VAL A 9 -2.88 -6.40 -4.01
N GLU A 10 -3.07 -6.63 -5.30
CA GLU A 10 -1.97 -6.58 -6.29
C GLU A 10 -1.35 -5.19 -6.37
N ARG A 11 -2.17 -4.12 -6.44
CA ARG A 11 -1.66 -2.75 -6.41
C ARG A 11 -1.03 -2.37 -5.06
N PHE A 12 -1.44 -2.99 -3.98
CA PHE A 12 -0.81 -2.80 -2.67
C PHE A 12 0.58 -3.44 -2.66
N ASN A 13 0.67 -4.69 -3.12
CA ASN A 13 1.92 -5.46 -3.19
C ASN A 13 2.93 -4.83 -4.17
N GLY A 14 2.50 -4.42 -5.36
CA GLY A 14 3.40 -3.77 -6.33
C GLY A 14 3.97 -2.45 -5.81
N ARG A 15 3.16 -1.62 -5.13
CA ARG A 15 3.66 -0.36 -4.57
C ARG A 15 4.63 -0.53 -3.40
N ILE A 16 4.48 -1.58 -2.58
CA ILE A 16 5.48 -1.85 -1.53
C ILE A 16 6.77 -2.42 -2.14
N GLU A 17 6.67 -3.20 -3.22
CA GLU A 17 7.84 -3.62 -3.99
C GLU A 17 8.63 -2.41 -4.52
N ASP A 18 7.96 -1.42 -5.12
CA ASP A 18 8.59 -0.16 -5.57
C ASP A 18 9.28 0.58 -4.41
N VAL A 19 8.62 0.66 -3.24
CA VAL A 19 9.19 1.29 -2.04
C VAL A 19 10.46 0.55 -1.60
N LEU A 20 10.42 -0.78 -1.53
CA LEU A 20 11.57 -1.60 -1.12
C LEU A 20 12.71 -1.53 -2.14
N GLN A 21 12.42 -1.40 -3.44
CA GLN A 21 13.45 -1.20 -4.46
C GLN A 21 14.09 0.19 -4.39
N SER A 22 13.31 1.21 -4.01
CA SER A 22 13.79 2.59 -3.86
C SER A 22 14.49 2.88 -2.53
N HIS A 23 14.39 1.98 -1.55
CA HIS A 23 14.89 2.18 -0.19
C HIS A 23 15.87 1.07 0.20
N ARG A 24 17.08 1.44 0.61
CA ARG A 24 18.07 0.45 1.06
C ARG A 24 17.73 -0.02 2.47
N VAL A 25 17.17 -1.22 2.57
CA VAL A 25 16.92 -1.91 3.85
C VAL A 25 18.22 -2.50 4.38
N GLN A 26 18.60 -2.12 5.61
CA GLN A 26 19.88 -2.52 6.23
C GLN A 26 19.73 -3.61 7.29
N SER A 27 18.53 -3.80 7.82
CA SER A 27 18.23 -4.77 8.87
C SER A 27 16.77 -5.22 8.82
N GLY A 28 16.43 -6.26 9.58
CA GLY A 28 15.04 -6.69 9.74
C GLY A 28 14.17 -5.62 10.41
N GLU A 29 14.73 -4.86 11.36
CA GLU A 29 14.02 -3.75 12.02
C GLU A 29 13.72 -2.60 11.03
N ASP A 30 14.67 -2.29 10.15
CA ASP A 30 14.49 -1.29 9.10
C ASP A 30 13.40 -1.70 8.10
N LEU A 31 13.36 -3.00 7.74
CA LEU A 31 12.28 -3.56 6.92
C LEU A 31 10.92 -3.42 7.62
N GLU A 32 10.84 -3.77 8.90
CA GLU A 32 9.61 -3.69 9.68
C GLU A 32 9.10 -2.25 9.75
N GLN A 33 9.97 -1.29 10.08
CA GLN A 33 9.60 0.13 10.13
C GLN A 33 9.13 0.64 8.76
N THR A 34 9.81 0.23 7.68
CA THR A 34 9.41 0.57 6.31
C THR A 34 8.00 0.06 5.99
N LEU A 35 7.72 -1.21 6.31
CA LEU A 35 6.41 -1.82 6.07
C LEU A 35 5.30 -1.18 6.92
N LEU A 36 5.56 -0.95 8.21
CA LEU A 36 4.62 -0.30 9.13
C LEU A 36 4.28 1.12 8.66
N ARG A 37 5.30 1.88 8.24
CA ARG A 37 5.12 3.23 7.71
C ARG A 37 4.30 3.21 6.42
N TYR A 38 4.61 2.30 5.49
CA TYR A 38 3.82 2.16 4.26
C TYR A 38 2.36 1.80 4.56
N ALA A 39 2.10 0.86 5.47
CA ALA A 39 0.73 0.47 5.84
C ALA A 39 -0.07 1.65 6.43
N GLN A 40 0.55 2.50 7.26
CA GLN A 40 -0.09 3.72 7.78
C GLN A 40 -0.38 4.73 6.66
N LEU A 41 0.59 4.97 5.77
CA LEU A 41 0.46 5.88 4.63
C LEU A 41 -0.66 5.41 3.69
N TYR A 42 -0.65 4.15 3.30
CA TYR A 42 -1.68 3.53 2.46
C TYR A 42 -3.09 3.72 3.06
N LYS A 43 -3.22 3.49 4.36
CA LYS A 43 -4.51 3.53 5.06
C LYS A 43 -5.10 4.94 5.16
N LYS A 44 -4.26 5.95 5.43
CA LYS A 44 -4.73 7.28 5.87
C LYS A 44 -4.35 8.43 4.96
N GLN A 45 -3.29 8.32 4.17
CA GLN A 45 -2.67 9.48 3.50
C GLN A 45 -2.61 9.32 1.98
N LEU A 46 -2.36 8.11 1.48
CA LEU A 46 -2.23 7.87 0.04
C LEU A 46 -3.61 7.70 -0.62
N PRO A 47 -4.01 8.62 -1.52
CA PRO A 47 -5.25 8.46 -2.28
C PRO A 47 -5.14 7.26 -3.23
N GLN A 48 -6.24 6.54 -3.39
CA GLN A 48 -6.30 5.32 -4.21
C GLN A 48 -7.12 5.59 -5.46
N SER A 49 -6.53 5.41 -6.65
CA SER A 49 -7.25 5.60 -7.92
C SER A 49 -8.49 4.71 -8.02
N ALA A 50 -8.40 3.48 -7.52
CA ALA A 50 -9.52 2.54 -7.42
C ALA A 50 -10.63 3.00 -6.46
N LEU A 51 -10.33 3.91 -5.52
CA LEU A 51 -11.29 4.51 -4.60
C LEU A 51 -11.62 5.95 -5.00
N LYS A 52 -11.51 6.30 -6.29
CA LYS A 52 -11.78 7.64 -6.82
C LYS A 52 -10.97 8.73 -6.10
N GLY A 53 -9.70 8.46 -5.82
CA GLY A 53 -8.81 9.41 -5.15
C GLY A 53 -9.00 9.52 -3.64
N ARG A 54 -9.80 8.64 -3.02
CA ARG A 54 -9.95 8.60 -1.55
C ARG A 54 -8.93 7.66 -0.92
N THR A 55 -8.63 7.90 0.35
CA THR A 55 -7.92 6.93 1.19
C THR A 55 -8.89 5.86 1.67
N PRO A 56 -8.43 4.65 2.03
CA PRO A 56 -9.29 3.61 2.58
C PRO A 56 -10.12 4.08 3.79
N VAL A 57 -9.51 4.83 4.71
CA VAL A 57 -10.24 5.38 5.87
C VAL A 57 -11.25 6.44 5.45
N ALA A 58 -10.94 7.30 4.47
CA ALA A 58 -11.90 8.28 3.99
C ALA A 58 -13.13 7.64 3.32
N LEU A 59 -12.95 6.48 2.67
CA LEU A 59 -14.07 5.72 2.12
C LEU A 59 -14.98 5.16 3.22
N LEU A 60 -14.41 4.63 4.31
CA LEU A 60 -15.16 4.00 5.39
C LEU A 60 -15.86 4.99 6.34
N LYS A 61 -15.43 6.25 6.34
CA LYS A 61 -16.00 7.31 7.19
C LYS A 61 -17.14 8.10 6.53
N GLY A 62 -17.40 7.88 5.24
CA GLY A 62 -18.42 8.60 4.48
C GLY A 62 -19.55 7.70 4.01
#